data_AF-A0A2R6P2V0-F1
#
_entry.id   AF-A0A2R6P2V0-F1
#
_cell.length_a   1.000
_cell.length_b   1.000
_cell.length_c   1.000
_cell.angle_alpha   90.00
_cell.angle_beta   90.00
_cell.angle_gamma   90.00
#
_symmetry.space_group_name_H-M   'P 1'
#
loop_
_entity.id
_entity.type
_entity.pdbx_description
1 polymer ?
#
loop_
_entity_poly.entity_id
_entity_poly.type
_entity_poly.pdbx_seq_one_letter_code
_entity_poly.pdbx_strand_id
1 'polypeptide(L)'
;MAIAIQGLACRTLLSFTRPLVRCVRKIKHSSSVAAVESIVESVDVNKEKVQIPKSSSSKSNGDRKAPEWKKLSSKDLGIRTSMIGKPTRLVLNGLKEKGYEVYLVGGCVRDLILKRIPKDFDIITSAELKEVLRTFPRCEVVGRRFPICHVHVDDTIIEVSSFSTSGRKFGRKSNYSFRRPRGCNEHDFIRWRNCLHRDFTINGLMFDPFAKVVYDYMGGIEDIKKAKVRTVIAASTSFVEDCARILRGMRIAARLGFRFSRETAHSMRELSTSVLRLDKGRILMEMNYMLAYGSAEASLRLLWKFGLLEILLPIQAAYFVSKGFRRRDTRSNMLLSLFSSLDRLLAPDRPCDSRLWIGILAFHKALVDHPRDPLVVAAFSIALHSGGSLTEAVNIARSISQPHEMSFNELLEPGSIDSNDALIGEVMDLAVSVKTAICKMTDEHFVSQAMIEYPQAPHSDLVFISPALTLKVVAIFERVRGGKERGFVPKRGSKIDYEALALGRLNEVRHMFARIVFDTVYPPQPNNATPL
;
A
#
# COMPACT_ATOMS: atom_id res chain seq x y z
N MET A 1 2.44 -10.96 59.73
CA MET A 1 3.09 -12.27 59.90
C MET A 1 2.92 -13.05 58.61
N ALA A 2 4.04 -13.42 58.00
CA ALA A 2 4.13 -14.22 56.79
C ALA A 2 3.93 -15.70 57.10
N ILE A 3 3.28 -16.46 56.20
CA ILE A 3 3.62 -17.86 55.94
C ILE A 3 3.46 -18.10 54.43
N ALA A 4 4.56 -18.53 53.82
CA ALA A 4 4.70 -18.93 52.43
C ALA A 4 4.73 -20.45 52.34
N ILE A 5 4.18 -21.08 51.29
CA ILE A 5 4.57 -22.44 50.87
C ILE A 5 4.51 -22.61 49.33
N GLN A 6 5.72 -22.65 48.77
CA GLN A 6 6.28 -23.53 47.72
C GLN A 6 5.65 -23.64 46.32
N GLY A 7 6.40 -23.11 45.35
CA GLY A 7 6.38 -23.55 43.95
C GLY A 7 7.29 -24.77 43.73
N LEU A 8 6.83 -25.70 42.89
CA LEU A 8 7.60 -26.85 42.42
C LEU A 8 8.09 -26.57 41.00
N ALA A 9 9.41 -26.50 40.84
CA ALA A 9 10.11 -26.40 39.56
C ALA A 9 10.34 -27.80 38.99
N CYS A 10 9.97 -28.02 37.73
CA CYS A 10 10.43 -29.19 36.97
C CYS A 10 11.45 -28.74 35.92
N ARG A 11 12.72 -29.12 36.15
CA ARG A 11 13.85 -28.95 35.22
C ARG A 11 13.78 -30.01 34.13
N THR A 12 13.97 -29.61 32.87
CA THR A 12 14.45 -30.51 31.82
C THR A 12 15.71 -29.91 31.19
N LEU A 13 16.71 -30.78 31.03
CA LEU A 13 18.10 -30.47 30.70
C LEU A 13 18.25 -29.96 29.26
N LEU A 14 18.88 -28.80 29.11
CA LEU A 14 19.45 -28.30 27.86
C LEU A 14 20.94 -28.67 27.82
N SER A 15 21.34 -29.56 26.92
CA SER A 15 22.73 -29.78 26.54
C SER A 15 23.15 -28.72 25.51
N PHE A 16 24.05 -27.83 25.93
CA PHE A 16 24.71 -26.85 25.06
C PHE A 16 25.77 -27.54 24.20
N THR A 17 25.64 -27.46 22.88
CA THR A 17 26.78 -27.61 21.96
C THR A 17 27.03 -26.27 21.27
N ARG A 18 28.25 -25.74 21.41
CA ARG A 18 28.69 -24.46 20.84
C ARG A 18 28.91 -24.60 19.32
N PRO A 19 28.55 -23.62 18.48
CA PRO A 19 29.09 -23.54 17.13
C PRO A 19 30.44 -22.82 17.13
N LEU A 20 31.36 -23.39 16.36
CA LEU A 20 32.70 -22.92 16.07
C LEU A 20 32.69 -21.57 15.34
N VAL A 21 33.55 -20.67 15.81
CA VAL A 21 33.97 -19.44 15.15
C VAL A 21 34.58 -19.78 13.79
N ARG A 22 34.01 -19.25 12.70
CA ARG A 22 34.68 -19.20 11.39
C ARG A 22 34.88 -17.76 10.93
N CYS A 23 36.09 -17.57 10.43
CA CYS A 23 36.82 -16.32 10.23
C CYS A 23 36.17 -15.41 9.17
N VAL A 24 36.02 -14.13 9.50
CA VAL A 24 35.59 -13.07 8.58
C VAL A 24 36.74 -12.74 7.62
N ARG A 25 36.64 -13.13 6.35
CA ARG A 25 37.46 -12.54 5.27
C ARG A 25 36.79 -11.26 4.78
N LYS A 26 37.44 -10.12 5.03
CA LYS A 26 37.14 -8.82 4.41
C LYS A 26 37.26 -8.94 2.89
N ILE A 27 36.18 -8.70 2.15
CA ILE A 27 36.22 -8.46 0.71
C ILE A 27 36.09 -6.95 0.50
N LYS A 28 37.11 -6.36 -0.13
CA LYS A 28 37.16 -4.97 -0.57
C LYS A 28 36.17 -4.77 -1.72
N HIS A 29 35.34 -3.75 -1.64
CA HIS A 29 34.58 -3.25 -2.80
C HIS A 29 35.55 -2.62 -3.80
N SER A 30 35.70 -3.22 -4.98
CA SER A 30 36.14 -2.53 -6.19
C SER A 30 34.91 -2.29 -7.07
N SER A 31 34.67 -1.02 -7.38
CA SER A 31 33.70 -0.58 -8.37
C SER A 31 34.13 -1.06 -9.76
N SER A 32 33.28 -1.83 -10.44
CA SER A 32 33.32 -1.94 -11.90
C SER A 32 31.93 -1.69 -12.44
N VAL A 33 31.82 -0.58 -13.17
CA VAL A 33 30.68 -0.23 -14.02
C VAL A 33 30.88 -1.01 -15.31
N ALA A 34 29.94 -1.88 -15.66
CA ALA A 34 29.88 -2.54 -16.96
C ALA A 34 28.50 -2.26 -17.59
N ALA A 35 28.54 -2.08 -18.91
CA ALA A 35 27.58 -1.34 -19.71
C ALA A 35 26.22 -2.02 -19.83
N VAL A 36 25.17 -1.19 -19.90
CA VAL A 36 23.84 -1.56 -20.35
C VAL A 36 23.81 -1.42 -21.87
N GLU A 37 23.80 -2.52 -22.61
CA GLU A 37 23.34 -2.53 -23.99
C GLU A 37 21.81 -2.62 -23.98
N SER A 38 21.16 -1.51 -24.35
CA SER A 38 19.77 -1.52 -24.80
C SER A 38 19.75 -1.21 -26.28
N ILE A 39 19.30 -2.18 -27.08
CA ILE A 39 18.94 -2.00 -28.48
C ILE A 39 17.87 -0.90 -28.56
N VAL A 40 18.23 0.22 -29.17
CA VAL A 40 17.31 1.30 -29.55
C VAL A 40 17.26 1.28 -31.07
N GLU A 41 16.10 0.92 -31.63
CA GLU A 41 15.81 1.18 -33.02
C GLU A 41 15.81 2.69 -33.29
N SER A 42 16.53 3.04 -34.34
CA SER A 42 16.93 4.36 -34.82
C SER A 42 15.75 5.22 -35.27
N VAL A 43 15.73 6.49 -34.84
CA VAL A 43 15.09 7.59 -35.57
C VAL A 43 16.22 8.46 -36.11
N ASP A 44 16.27 8.57 -37.45
CA ASP A 44 17.24 9.36 -38.19
C ASP A 44 17.15 10.86 -37.85
N VAL A 45 18.27 11.45 -37.41
CA VAL A 45 18.52 12.89 -37.50
C VAL A 45 20.01 13.11 -37.82
N ASN A 46 20.23 13.90 -38.87
CA ASN A 46 21.51 14.21 -39.51
C ASN A 46 22.68 14.57 -38.56
N LYS A 47 23.86 14.07 -38.95
CA LYS A 47 25.17 14.31 -38.35
C LYS A 47 25.63 15.76 -38.55
N GLU A 48 25.86 16.48 -37.45
CA GLU A 48 26.91 17.50 -37.39
C GLU A 48 27.88 17.18 -36.25
N LYS A 49 29.16 17.09 -36.62
CA LYS A 49 30.29 16.80 -35.73
C LYS A 49 30.55 17.98 -34.81
N VAL A 50 30.57 17.76 -33.50
CA VAL A 50 31.19 18.70 -32.56
C VAL A 50 32.17 17.95 -31.66
N GLN A 51 33.42 18.40 -31.72
CA GLN A 51 34.56 17.96 -30.95
C GLN A 51 34.37 18.22 -29.46
N ILE A 52 34.90 17.32 -28.64
CA ILE A 52 34.96 17.42 -27.17
C ILE A 52 36.11 18.35 -26.78
N PRO A 53 35.90 19.44 -26.02
CA PRO A 53 36.96 20.04 -25.22
C PRO A 53 36.87 19.59 -23.76
N LYS A 54 38.04 19.30 -23.20
CA LYS A 54 38.27 19.03 -21.79
C LYS A 54 38.05 20.28 -20.93
N SER A 55 37.51 20.03 -19.73
CA SER A 55 37.66 20.81 -18.48
C SER A 55 37.57 22.34 -18.57
N SER A 56 36.36 22.86 -18.33
CA SER A 56 36.18 24.16 -17.70
C SER A 56 35.02 24.08 -16.71
N SER A 57 35.27 24.52 -15.49
CA SER A 57 34.29 24.71 -14.42
C SER A 57 33.06 25.51 -14.89
N SER A 58 31.97 24.84 -15.24
CA SER A 58 30.69 25.50 -15.53
C SER A 58 29.72 25.28 -14.39
N LYS A 59 29.51 26.34 -13.60
CA LYS A 59 28.39 26.50 -12.67
C LYS A 59 27.07 26.25 -13.42
N SER A 60 26.47 25.07 -13.29
CA SER A 60 25.08 24.85 -13.68
C SER A 60 24.15 25.19 -12.51
N ASN A 61 24.06 26.49 -12.22
CA ASN A 61 22.97 27.01 -11.40
C ASN A 61 21.69 26.95 -12.26
N GLY A 62 21.03 25.79 -12.28
CA GLY A 62 19.68 25.66 -12.80
C GLY A 62 18.72 26.30 -11.81
N ASP A 63 18.58 27.62 -11.87
CA ASP A 63 17.70 28.43 -11.05
C ASP A 63 16.24 28.10 -11.42
N ARG A 64 15.71 26.98 -10.89
CA ARG A 64 14.27 26.70 -10.92
C ARG A 64 13.64 27.79 -10.06
N LYS A 65 13.03 28.80 -10.71
CA LYS A 65 12.26 29.86 -10.05
C LYS A 65 11.37 29.21 -8.98
N ALA A 66 11.60 29.56 -7.71
CA ALA A 66 10.82 29.01 -6.60
C ALA A 66 9.33 29.26 -6.88
N PRO A 67 8.44 28.28 -6.62
CA PRO A 67 7.02 28.46 -6.87
C PRO A 67 6.52 29.68 -6.09
N GLU A 68 5.81 30.56 -6.78
CA GLU A 68 5.18 31.72 -6.16
C GLU A 68 4.14 31.25 -5.15
N TRP A 69 4.15 31.85 -3.96
CA TRP A 69 3.23 31.52 -2.90
C TRP A 69 1.82 31.96 -3.27
N LYS A 70 0.86 31.04 -3.19
CA LYS A 70 -0.54 31.29 -3.57
C LYS A 70 -1.46 31.17 -2.37
N LYS A 71 -2.39 32.11 -2.26
CA LYS A 71 -3.53 32.07 -1.35
C LYS A 71 -4.78 31.98 -2.21
N LEU A 72 -5.50 30.87 -2.10
CA LEU A 72 -6.63 30.56 -2.96
C LEU A 72 -7.90 30.48 -2.11
N SER A 73 -9.01 31.01 -2.63
CA SER A 73 -10.31 30.89 -1.98
C SER A 73 -10.76 29.43 -1.98
N SER A 74 -11.24 28.94 -0.83
CA SER A 74 -11.78 27.58 -0.73
C SER A 74 -13.00 27.38 -1.63
N LYS A 75 -13.76 28.46 -1.89
CA LYS A 75 -14.92 28.46 -2.80
C LYS A 75 -14.51 28.16 -4.24
N ASP A 76 -13.44 28.78 -4.71
CA ASP A 76 -12.93 28.59 -6.08
C ASP A 76 -12.37 27.18 -6.29
N LEU A 77 -11.89 26.56 -5.21
CA LEU A 77 -11.44 25.18 -5.18
C LEU A 77 -12.56 24.17 -4.92
N GLY A 78 -13.81 24.62 -4.75
CA GLY A 78 -14.97 23.77 -4.50
C GLY A 78 -15.02 23.12 -3.11
N ILE A 79 -14.21 23.59 -2.16
CA ILE A 79 -14.16 23.06 -0.79
C ILE A 79 -15.27 23.71 0.03
N ARG A 80 -16.14 22.87 0.61
CA ARG A 80 -17.23 23.28 1.50
C ARG A 80 -16.98 22.75 2.91
N THR A 81 -17.38 23.52 3.93
CA THR A 81 -17.27 23.09 5.33
C THR A 81 -18.06 21.81 5.62
N SER A 82 -19.14 21.54 4.87
CA SER A 82 -19.91 20.30 4.97
C SER A 82 -19.14 19.04 4.55
N MET A 83 -18.03 19.19 3.80
CA MET A 83 -17.14 18.09 3.45
C MET A 83 -16.22 17.69 4.62
N ILE A 84 -16.18 18.49 5.68
CA ILE A 84 -15.38 18.22 6.87
C ILE A 84 -16.26 17.50 7.90
N GLY A 85 -15.84 16.30 8.31
CA GLY A 85 -16.56 15.47 9.28
C GLY A 85 -16.88 16.24 10.57
N LYS A 86 -18.03 15.94 11.18
CA LYS A 86 -18.44 16.53 12.47
C LYS A 86 -17.35 16.36 13.56
N PRO A 87 -16.72 15.18 13.73
CA PRO A 87 -15.63 15.00 14.69
C PRO A 87 -14.47 15.98 14.47
N THR A 88 -14.00 16.12 13.23
CA THR A 88 -12.92 17.05 12.86
C THR A 88 -13.30 18.50 13.12
N ARG A 89 -14.56 18.89 12.82
CA ARG A 89 -15.04 20.26 13.09
C ARG A 89 -15.07 20.59 14.58
N LEU A 90 -15.40 19.63 15.45
CA LEU A 90 -15.36 19.81 16.90
C LEU A 90 -13.93 20.12 17.38
N VAL A 91 -12.93 19.38 16.90
CA VAL A 91 -11.52 19.61 17.24
C VAL A 91 -11.03 20.96 16.72
N LEU A 92 -11.37 21.30 15.46
CA LEU A 92 -11.03 22.60 14.87
C LEU A 92 -11.63 23.76 15.67
N ASN A 93 -12.90 23.69 16.03
CA ASN A 93 -13.59 24.73 16.81
C ASN A 93 -13.03 24.85 18.22
N GLY A 94 -12.82 23.73 18.93
CA GLY A 94 -12.30 23.75 20.30
C GLY A 94 -10.91 24.39 20.41
N LEU A 95 -10.02 24.15 19.44
CA LEU A 95 -8.73 24.84 19.37
C LEU A 95 -8.88 26.31 18.98
N LYS A 96 -9.78 26.61 18.04
CA LYS A 96 -10.00 27.98 17.57
C LYS A 96 -10.58 28.88 18.65
N GLU A 97 -11.50 28.39 19.47
CA GLU A 97 -12.11 29.08 20.61
C GLU A 97 -11.08 29.45 21.69
N LYS A 98 -10.00 28.67 21.80
CA LYS A 98 -8.86 28.98 22.68
C LYS A 98 -7.86 29.97 22.07
N GLY A 99 -8.13 30.48 20.87
CA GLY A 99 -7.30 31.48 20.19
C GLY A 99 -6.16 30.90 19.36
N TYR A 100 -6.09 29.58 19.17
CA TYR A 100 -5.04 28.96 18.37
C TYR A 100 -5.34 29.03 16.87
N GLU A 101 -4.27 29.05 16.07
CA GLU A 101 -4.36 28.83 14.63
C GLU A 101 -4.52 27.33 14.35
N VAL A 102 -5.37 26.99 13.40
CA VAL A 102 -5.63 25.60 13.01
C VAL A 102 -5.75 25.48 11.50
N TYR A 103 -5.15 24.43 10.97
CA TYR A 103 -5.16 24.14 9.54
C TYR A 103 -5.38 22.65 9.30
N LEU A 104 -6.22 22.33 8.32
CA LEU A 104 -6.23 21.00 7.71
C LEU A 104 -5.04 20.90 6.75
N VAL A 105 -4.36 19.76 6.72
CA VAL A 105 -3.12 19.60 5.97
C VAL A 105 -2.99 18.22 5.33
N GLY A 106 -2.11 18.10 4.34
CA GLY A 106 -1.74 16.78 3.81
C GLY A 106 -2.75 16.22 2.82
N GLY A 107 -3.00 14.91 2.92
CA GLY A 107 -3.81 14.17 1.96
C GLY A 107 -5.27 14.62 1.93
N CYS A 108 -5.81 15.09 3.07
CA CYS A 108 -7.21 15.50 3.18
C CYS A 108 -7.50 16.74 2.33
N VAL A 109 -6.62 17.76 2.35
CA VAL A 109 -6.79 18.98 1.56
C VAL A 109 -6.76 18.68 0.06
N ARG A 110 -5.82 17.85 -0.37
CA ARG A 110 -5.74 17.38 -1.76
C ARG A 110 -7.01 16.64 -2.18
N ASP A 111 -7.49 15.72 -1.34
CA ASP A 111 -8.65 14.89 -1.64
C ASP A 111 -9.93 15.75 -1.72
N LEU A 112 -10.08 16.73 -0.82
CA LEU A 112 -11.16 17.73 -0.89
C LEU A 112 -11.13 18.51 -2.21
N ILE A 113 -9.96 19.00 -2.64
CA ILE A 113 -9.81 19.72 -3.93
C ILE A 113 -10.17 18.82 -5.12
N LEU A 114 -9.82 17.54 -5.05
CA LEU A 114 -10.14 16.54 -6.07
C LEU A 114 -11.59 16.02 -5.96
N LYS A 115 -12.40 16.53 -5.03
CA LYS A 115 -13.76 16.05 -4.74
C LYS A 115 -13.82 14.54 -4.43
N ARG A 116 -12.77 14.03 -3.78
CA ARG A 116 -12.66 12.64 -3.31
C ARG A 116 -12.86 12.60 -1.79
N ILE A 117 -13.26 11.44 -1.29
CA ILE A 117 -13.41 11.20 0.15
C ILE A 117 -12.01 11.09 0.77
N PRO A 118 -11.65 11.97 1.73
CA PRO A 118 -10.42 11.82 2.50
C PRO A 118 -10.47 10.55 3.35
N LYS A 119 -9.33 9.87 3.49
CA LYS A 119 -9.20 8.72 4.41
C LYS A 119 -9.22 9.17 5.87
N ASP A 120 -8.52 10.25 6.16
CA ASP A 120 -8.29 10.84 7.47
C ASP A 120 -8.23 12.36 7.34
N PHE A 121 -8.40 13.07 8.46
CA PHE A 121 -8.26 14.52 8.54
C PHE A 121 -7.16 14.88 9.55
N ASP A 122 -6.03 15.32 9.03
CA ASP A 122 -4.90 15.77 9.85
C ASP A 122 -5.03 17.27 10.14
N ILE A 123 -4.90 17.64 11.40
CA ILE A 123 -4.88 19.03 11.86
C ILE A 123 -3.45 19.40 12.26
N ILE A 124 -3.03 20.61 11.88
CA ILE A 124 -1.86 21.26 12.48
C ILE A 124 -2.28 22.56 13.16
N THR A 125 -1.67 22.85 14.31
CA THR A 125 -2.03 24.01 15.13
C THR A 125 -0.81 24.76 15.67
N SER A 126 -1.00 26.04 16.01
CA SER A 126 -0.04 26.83 16.78
C SER A 126 0.04 26.42 18.24
N ALA A 127 -0.95 25.70 18.77
CA ALA A 127 -0.91 25.14 20.12
C ALA A 127 0.23 24.13 20.28
N GLU A 128 0.92 24.15 21.43
CA GLU A 128 1.82 23.09 21.86
C GLU A 128 1.01 21.82 22.21
N LEU A 129 1.61 20.63 22.09
CA LEU A 129 0.89 19.38 22.35
C LEU A 129 0.30 19.31 23.77
N LYS A 130 0.97 19.91 24.77
CA LYS A 130 0.46 20.01 26.14
C LYS A 130 -0.82 20.84 26.24
N GLU A 131 -0.96 21.86 25.38
CA GLU A 131 -2.15 22.71 25.33
C GLU A 131 -3.30 21.99 24.61
N VAL A 132 -3.00 21.20 23.58
CA VAL A 132 -3.98 20.31 22.94
C VAL A 132 -4.52 19.30 23.96
N LEU A 133 -3.65 18.67 24.76
CA LEU A 133 -4.05 17.76 25.84
C LEU A 133 -4.95 18.43 26.89
N ARG A 134 -4.69 19.70 27.23
CA ARG A 134 -5.54 20.47 28.16
C ARG A 134 -6.89 20.85 27.55
N THR A 135 -6.95 20.96 26.23
CA THR A 135 -8.16 21.36 25.51
C THR A 135 -9.15 20.20 25.37
N PHE A 136 -8.65 18.97 25.20
CA PHE A 136 -9.49 17.80 24.94
C PHE A 136 -9.30 16.71 26.01
N PRO A 137 -10.34 16.37 26.79
CA PRO A 137 -10.23 15.38 27.87
C PRO A 137 -9.80 13.98 27.41
N ARG A 138 -10.29 13.54 26.24
CA ARG A 138 -9.92 12.26 25.62
C ARG A 138 -8.86 12.48 24.54
N CYS A 139 -7.65 12.81 24.98
CA CYS A 139 -6.51 13.04 24.10
C CYS A 139 -5.28 12.36 24.66
N GLU A 140 -4.50 11.73 23.79
CA GLU A 140 -3.20 11.14 24.13
C GLU A 140 -2.12 11.60 23.15
N VAL A 141 -0.86 11.64 23.60
CA VAL A 141 0.28 11.89 22.72
C VAL A 141 0.89 10.57 22.31
N VAL A 142 0.94 10.31 21.02
CA VAL A 142 1.55 9.12 20.44
C VAL A 142 2.80 9.49 19.65
N GLY A 143 3.68 8.49 19.44
CA GLY A 143 4.89 8.64 18.63
C GLY A 143 6.08 9.22 19.39
N ARG A 144 7.18 8.46 19.46
CA ARG A 144 8.42 8.91 20.14
C ARG A 144 9.24 9.89 19.31
N ARG A 145 9.35 9.63 18.01
CA ARG A 145 10.16 10.44 17.06
C ARG A 145 9.38 11.65 16.56
N PHE A 146 8.11 11.45 16.22
CA PHE A 146 7.20 12.47 15.72
C PHE A 146 5.97 12.49 16.64
N PRO A 147 6.05 13.20 17.78
CA PRO A 147 4.94 13.24 18.71
C PRO A 147 3.77 14.03 18.11
N ILE A 148 2.59 13.41 18.12
CA ILE A 148 1.31 13.98 17.70
C ILE A 148 0.25 13.65 18.75
N CYS A 149 -0.81 14.44 18.81
CA CYS A 149 -1.97 14.16 19.64
C CYS A 149 -3.00 13.34 18.86
N HIS A 150 -3.50 12.27 19.46
CA HIS A 150 -4.72 11.58 19.04
C HIS A 150 -5.88 12.08 19.89
N VAL A 151 -6.81 12.82 19.28
CA VAL A 151 -8.02 13.32 19.94
C VAL A 151 -9.19 12.39 19.61
N HIS A 152 -9.79 11.78 20.63
CA HIS A 152 -10.88 10.82 20.47
C HIS A 152 -12.23 11.52 20.57
N VAL A 153 -12.92 11.63 19.43
CA VAL A 153 -14.26 12.21 19.32
C VAL A 153 -15.20 11.12 18.82
N ASP A 154 -16.15 10.72 19.67
CA ASP A 154 -16.97 9.52 19.47
C ASP A 154 -16.06 8.30 19.20
N ASP A 155 -16.30 7.56 18.11
CA ASP A 155 -15.49 6.43 17.64
C ASP A 155 -14.40 6.84 16.62
N THR A 156 -14.17 8.14 16.43
CA THR A 156 -13.20 8.68 15.48
C THR A 156 -11.98 9.25 16.19
N ILE A 157 -10.80 8.94 15.67
CA ILE A 157 -9.53 9.54 16.11
C ILE A 157 -9.16 10.65 15.13
N ILE A 158 -8.89 11.84 15.65
CA ILE A 158 -8.39 12.98 14.89
C ILE A 158 -6.94 13.24 15.27
N GLU A 159 -6.05 13.24 14.27
CA GLU A 159 -4.64 13.53 14.46
C GLU A 159 -4.40 15.04 14.52
N VAL A 160 -3.79 15.51 15.60
CA VAL A 160 -3.44 16.92 15.81
C VAL A 160 -1.94 17.04 16.04
N SER A 161 -1.28 17.81 15.18
CA SER A 161 0.15 18.11 15.24
C SER A 161 0.41 19.59 15.56
N SER A 162 1.59 19.90 16.09
CA SER A 162 1.99 21.28 16.40
C SER A 162 3.07 21.76 15.43
N PHE A 163 3.07 23.06 15.13
CA PHE A 163 4.20 23.68 14.44
C PHE A 163 5.52 23.53 15.23
N SER A 164 5.46 23.50 16.56
CA SER A 164 6.65 23.42 17.43
C SER A 164 7.32 22.04 17.38
N THR A 165 6.56 20.96 17.25
CA THR A 165 7.11 19.60 17.20
C THR A 165 7.78 19.29 15.87
N SER A 166 7.32 19.92 14.80
CA SER A 166 8.00 19.88 13.49
C SER A 166 9.36 20.57 13.52
N GLY A 167 9.57 21.56 14.39
CA GLY A 167 10.80 22.34 14.49
C GLY A 167 11.87 21.81 15.45
N ARG A 168 11.50 21.07 16.50
CA ARG A 168 12.41 20.75 17.64
C ARG A 168 13.39 19.57 17.44
N LYS A 169 13.24 18.71 16.43
CA LYS A 169 14.11 17.52 16.27
C LYS A 169 14.72 17.26 14.89
N PHE A 170 14.43 18.08 13.87
CA PHE A 170 15.28 18.17 12.68
C PHE A 170 16.60 18.93 12.94
N GLY A 171 16.92 19.18 14.21
CA GLY A 171 18.23 19.61 14.70
C GLY A 171 19.26 18.47 14.66
N ARG A 172 19.66 18.07 13.44
CA ARG A 172 20.99 17.54 13.09
C ARG A 172 21.04 17.35 11.57
N LYS A 173 21.60 18.35 10.88
CA LYS A 173 22.03 18.34 9.46
C LYS A 173 20.94 18.27 8.36
N SER A 174 19.90 19.09 8.39
CA SER A 174 19.31 19.53 7.11
C SER A 174 20.05 20.79 6.65
N ASN A 175 21.16 20.59 5.92
CA ASN A 175 21.94 21.67 5.27
C ASN A 175 21.17 22.35 4.11
N TYR A 176 19.84 22.37 4.16
CA TYR A 176 19.06 23.09 3.17
C TYR A 176 18.98 24.54 3.61
N SER A 177 19.92 25.35 3.11
CA SER A 177 19.88 26.80 3.23
C SER A 177 18.77 27.38 2.34
N PHE A 178 17.52 26.99 2.58
CA PHE A 178 16.40 27.72 2.01
C PHE A 178 16.40 29.09 2.67
N ARG A 179 16.83 30.11 1.92
CA ARG A 179 16.77 31.50 2.38
C ARG A 179 15.31 31.84 2.65
N ARG A 180 15.03 32.46 3.80
CA ARG A 180 13.71 33.02 4.12
C ARG A 180 13.24 33.86 2.93
N PRO A 181 12.07 33.57 2.36
CA PRO A 181 11.56 34.37 1.24
C PRO A 181 11.44 35.84 1.62
N ARG A 182 11.83 36.74 0.71
CA ARG A 182 11.82 38.19 0.97
C ARG A 182 10.37 38.65 1.18
N GLY A 183 10.15 39.49 2.20
CA GLY A 183 8.83 40.08 2.49
C GLY A 183 7.83 39.13 3.16
N CYS A 184 8.23 37.94 3.63
CA CYS A 184 7.30 37.04 4.33
C CYS A 184 7.10 37.43 5.81
N ASN A 185 5.83 37.54 6.22
CA ASN A 185 5.48 37.63 7.64
C ASN A 185 5.79 36.32 8.38
N GLU A 186 5.78 36.36 9.71
CA GLU A 186 6.17 35.23 10.55
C GLU A 186 5.23 34.02 10.41
N HIS A 187 3.92 34.26 10.27
CA HIS A 187 2.93 33.20 10.09
C HIS A 187 3.13 32.45 8.76
N ASP A 188 3.34 33.19 7.67
CA ASP A 188 3.65 32.61 6.37
C ASP A 188 4.98 31.83 6.41
N PHE A 189 5.99 32.33 7.14
CA PHE A 189 7.26 31.62 7.32
C PHE A 189 7.08 30.29 8.07
N ILE A 190 6.31 30.26 9.16
CA ILE A 190 6.04 29.05 9.94
C ILE A 190 5.29 28.01 9.09
N ARG A 191 4.24 28.42 8.37
CA ARG A 191 3.47 27.54 7.49
C ARG A 191 4.30 26.97 6.34
N TRP A 192 5.07 27.83 5.65
CA TRP A 192 5.98 27.41 4.60
C TRP A 192 7.03 26.42 5.12
N ARG A 193 7.63 26.70 6.30
CA ARG A 193 8.61 25.82 6.93
C ARG A 193 8.01 24.46 7.26
N ASN A 194 6.76 24.39 7.72
CA ASN A 194 6.08 23.09 7.90
C ASN A 194 5.95 22.33 6.58
N CYS A 195 5.54 23.01 5.52
CA CYS A 195 5.35 22.41 4.20
C CYS A 195 6.66 21.82 3.63
N LEU A 196 7.83 22.42 3.92
CA LEU A 196 9.13 21.94 3.43
C LEU A 196 9.50 20.52 3.91
N HIS A 197 8.98 20.09 5.06
CA HIS A 197 9.29 18.79 5.64
C HIS A 197 8.37 17.68 5.11
N ARG A 198 7.38 18.03 4.28
CA ARG A 198 6.41 17.09 3.71
C ARG A 198 6.99 16.34 2.52
N ASP A 199 6.35 15.23 2.19
CA ASP A 199 6.82 14.30 1.17
C ASP A 199 6.62 14.86 -0.25
N PHE A 200 5.39 15.25 -0.58
CA PHE A 200 5.00 15.65 -1.94
C PHE A 200 4.32 17.03 -1.97
N THR A 201 4.51 17.77 -3.06
CA THR A 201 3.95 19.12 -3.28
C THR A 201 2.43 19.13 -3.08
N ILE A 202 1.74 18.13 -3.62
CA ILE A 202 0.28 17.96 -3.51
C ILE A 202 -0.20 17.67 -2.07
N ASN A 203 0.68 17.17 -1.20
CA ASN A 203 0.41 17.00 0.24
C ASN A 203 0.93 18.19 1.06
N GLY A 204 1.58 19.16 0.42
CA GLY A 204 2.10 20.39 1.01
C GLY A 204 1.07 21.53 1.08
N LEU A 205 -0.21 21.23 0.86
CA LEU A 205 -1.31 22.21 0.91
C LEU A 205 -1.82 22.34 2.33
N MET A 206 -2.16 23.58 2.72
CA MET A 206 -2.75 23.89 4.03
C MET A 206 -4.08 24.61 3.84
N PHE A 207 -5.13 24.18 4.51
CA PHE A 207 -6.44 24.79 4.42
C PHE A 207 -6.88 25.35 5.78
N ASP A 208 -7.20 26.64 5.80
CA ASP A 208 -7.84 27.32 6.92
C ASP A 208 -9.37 27.36 6.70
N PRO A 209 -10.15 26.56 7.45
CA PRO A 209 -11.60 26.49 7.28
C PRO A 209 -12.33 27.74 7.79
N PHE A 210 -11.69 28.56 8.63
CA PHE A 210 -12.28 29.78 9.19
C PHE A 210 -12.03 30.98 8.27
N ALA A 211 -10.79 31.13 7.78
CA ALA A 211 -10.46 32.15 6.79
C ALA A 211 -10.96 31.79 5.39
N LYS A 212 -11.33 30.52 5.14
CA LYS A 212 -11.73 29.98 3.83
C LYS A 212 -10.61 30.13 2.78
N VAL A 213 -9.36 29.93 3.21
CA VAL A 213 -8.16 30.08 2.36
C VAL A 213 -7.36 28.78 2.34
N VAL A 214 -6.96 28.37 1.13
CA VAL A 214 -5.95 27.34 0.91
C VAL A 214 -4.62 28.01 0.58
N TYR A 215 -3.58 27.66 1.33
CA TYR A 215 -2.21 28.10 1.15
C TYR A 215 -1.45 27.06 0.34
N ASP A 216 -0.86 27.48 -0.77
CA ASP A 216 0.04 26.67 -1.60
C ASP A 216 1.40 27.35 -1.68
N TYR A 217 2.35 26.77 -0.95
CA TYR A 217 3.73 27.23 -0.86
C TYR A 217 4.69 26.46 -1.78
N MET A 218 4.25 25.33 -2.32
CA MET A 218 5.11 24.34 -2.98
C MET A 218 4.72 24.07 -4.45
N GLY A 219 3.67 24.72 -4.95
CA GLY A 219 3.12 24.48 -6.28
C GLY A 219 2.24 23.23 -6.36
N GLY A 220 1.66 22.80 -5.24
CA GLY A 220 0.81 21.62 -5.16
C GLY A 220 -0.44 21.72 -6.03
N ILE A 221 -1.02 22.91 -6.19
CA ILE A 221 -2.22 23.13 -7.01
C ILE A 221 -1.92 22.91 -8.50
N GLU A 222 -0.75 23.37 -8.96
CA GLU A 222 -0.33 23.15 -10.34
C GLU A 222 -0.06 21.67 -10.61
N ASP A 223 0.54 20.97 -9.64
CA ASP A 223 0.78 19.53 -9.75
C ASP A 223 -0.51 18.70 -9.69
N ILE A 224 -1.51 19.11 -8.91
CA ILE A 224 -2.86 18.53 -8.96
C ILE A 224 -3.47 18.71 -10.35
N LYS A 225 -3.43 19.94 -10.91
CA LYS A 225 -3.95 20.22 -12.26
C LYS A 225 -3.24 19.41 -13.35
N LYS A 226 -1.94 19.17 -13.20
CA LYS A 226 -1.11 18.37 -14.12
C LYS A 226 -1.12 16.87 -13.81
N ALA A 227 -1.93 16.41 -12.85
CA ALA A 227 -2.00 15.03 -12.38
C ALA A 227 -0.60 14.43 -12.08
N LYS A 228 0.20 15.16 -11.29
CA LYS A 228 1.62 14.90 -11.11
C LYS A 228 2.00 14.70 -9.65
N VAL A 229 2.75 13.64 -9.35
CA VAL A 229 3.41 13.44 -8.05
C VAL A 229 4.84 13.96 -8.13
N ARG A 230 5.15 14.98 -7.33
CA ARG A 230 6.47 15.59 -7.21
C ARG A 230 6.83 15.76 -5.74
N THR A 231 8.07 15.45 -5.38
CA THR A 231 8.60 15.68 -4.04
C THR A 231 8.74 17.17 -3.73
N VAL A 232 8.60 17.57 -2.46
CA VAL A 232 8.76 18.99 -2.07
C VAL A 232 10.19 19.48 -2.30
N ILE A 233 11.16 18.66 -1.91
CA ILE A 233 12.59 18.87 -2.15
C ILE A 233 13.08 17.93 -3.25
N ALA A 234 14.37 18.01 -3.61
CA ALA A 234 15.00 17.11 -4.57
C ALA A 234 14.72 15.65 -4.21
N ALA A 235 14.28 14.85 -5.19
CA ALA A 235 13.75 13.51 -4.93
C ALA A 235 14.80 12.56 -4.35
N SER A 236 16.05 12.65 -4.83
CA SER A 236 17.19 11.90 -4.30
C SER A 236 17.40 12.14 -2.81
N THR A 237 17.42 13.40 -2.38
CA THR A 237 17.47 13.75 -0.95
C THR A 237 16.27 13.19 -0.21
N SER A 238 15.07 13.48 -0.71
CA SER A 238 13.84 13.18 0.00
C SER A 238 13.73 11.70 0.36
N PHE A 239 14.14 10.83 -0.57
CA PHE A 239 14.13 9.38 -0.38
C PHE A 239 15.32 8.85 0.44
N VAL A 240 16.46 9.54 0.44
CA VAL A 240 17.58 9.21 1.34
C VAL A 240 17.20 9.51 2.79
N GLU A 241 16.54 10.64 3.05
CA GLU A 241 16.04 11.03 4.38
C GLU A 241 14.98 10.05 4.89
N ASP A 242 14.00 9.71 4.05
CA ASP A 242 12.93 8.77 4.37
C ASP A 242 12.55 7.94 3.13
N CYS A 243 13.09 6.72 3.06
CA CYS A 243 12.81 5.80 1.95
C CYS A 243 11.35 5.31 1.93
N ALA A 244 10.57 5.45 3.02
CA ALA A 244 9.14 5.15 2.99
C ALA A 244 8.38 6.09 2.04
N ARG A 245 8.94 7.28 1.75
CA ARG A 245 8.38 8.20 0.75
C ARG A 245 8.33 7.58 -0.66
N ILE A 246 9.19 6.60 -1.00
CA ILE A 246 9.10 5.88 -2.27
C ILE A 246 7.77 5.12 -2.35
N LEU A 247 7.48 4.29 -1.34
CA LEU A 247 6.23 3.51 -1.27
C LEU A 247 5.01 4.42 -1.15
N ARG A 248 5.06 5.47 -0.33
CA ARG A 248 3.99 6.48 -0.24
C ARG A 248 3.71 7.14 -1.58
N GLY A 249 4.75 7.44 -2.36
CA GLY A 249 4.63 7.98 -3.70
C GLY A 249 3.93 7.02 -4.66
N MET A 250 4.31 5.73 -4.66
CA MET A 250 3.64 4.68 -5.43
C MET A 250 2.16 4.59 -5.09
N ARG A 251 1.84 4.52 -3.79
CA ARG A 251 0.46 4.52 -3.28
C ARG A 251 -0.34 5.73 -3.77
N ILE A 252 0.21 6.94 -3.63
CA ILE A 252 -0.49 8.17 -4.03
C ILE A 252 -0.71 8.19 -5.55
N ALA A 253 0.31 7.83 -6.34
CA ALA A 253 0.20 7.77 -7.78
C ALA A 253 -0.83 6.75 -8.26
N ALA A 254 -0.84 5.54 -7.67
CA ALA A 254 -1.81 4.50 -7.98
C ALA A 254 -3.23 4.95 -7.66
N ARG A 255 -3.47 5.40 -6.41
CA ARG A 255 -4.81 5.81 -5.96
C ARG A 255 -5.38 6.99 -6.74
N LEU A 256 -4.54 7.94 -7.15
CA LEU A 256 -4.99 9.15 -7.86
C LEU A 256 -4.95 9.01 -9.38
N GLY A 257 -4.28 8.00 -9.93
CA GLY A 257 -3.98 7.91 -11.37
C GLY A 257 -2.95 8.96 -11.83
N PHE A 258 -2.11 9.46 -10.92
CA PHE A 258 -1.15 10.51 -11.22
C PHE A 258 0.17 9.94 -11.75
N ARG A 259 0.88 10.74 -12.55
CA ARG A 259 2.22 10.38 -13.05
C ARG A 259 3.30 11.02 -12.20
N PHE A 260 4.44 10.37 -12.06
CA PHE A 260 5.60 10.98 -11.40
C PHE A 260 6.25 12.06 -12.27
N SER A 261 6.85 13.07 -11.62
CA SER A 261 7.81 13.94 -12.29
C SER A 261 9.01 13.16 -12.84
N ARG A 262 9.67 13.66 -13.89
CA ARG A 262 10.85 12.98 -14.48
C ARG A 262 11.93 12.73 -13.42
N GLU A 263 12.24 13.76 -12.61
CA GLU A 263 13.19 13.66 -11.51
C GLU A 263 12.74 12.65 -10.45
N THR A 264 11.50 12.75 -9.98
CA THR A 264 10.94 11.82 -8.98
C THR A 264 10.97 10.38 -9.48
N ALA A 265 10.56 10.15 -10.73
CA ALA A 265 10.57 8.83 -11.34
C ALA A 265 11.98 8.25 -11.47
N HIS A 266 12.95 9.07 -11.87
CA HIS A 266 14.35 8.64 -11.95
C HIS A 266 14.88 8.26 -10.57
N SER A 267 14.77 9.14 -9.58
CA SER A 267 15.25 8.86 -8.21
C SER A 267 14.54 7.67 -7.55
N MET A 268 13.26 7.43 -7.85
CA MET A 268 12.54 6.24 -7.36
C MET A 268 13.14 4.93 -7.88
N ARG A 269 13.64 4.90 -9.12
CA ARG A 269 14.29 3.70 -9.68
C ARG A 269 15.68 3.50 -9.07
N GLU A 270 16.47 4.56 -9.06
CA GLU A 270 17.85 4.53 -8.53
C GLU A 270 17.89 4.11 -7.06
N LEU A 271 16.91 4.56 -6.26
CA LEU A 271 16.85 4.30 -4.82
C LEU A 271 15.85 3.21 -4.43
N SER A 272 15.35 2.42 -5.38
CA SER A 272 14.32 1.40 -5.14
C SER A 272 14.74 0.39 -4.06
N THR A 273 15.99 -0.07 -4.07
CA THR A 273 16.55 -1.02 -3.09
C THR A 273 16.64 -0.44 -1.68
N SER A 274 16.63 0.88 -1.52
CA SER A 274 16.69 1.52 -0.21
C SER A 274 15.47 1.22 0.68
N VAL A 275 14.35 0.76 0.09
CA VAL A 275 13.15 0.35 0.83
C VAL A 275 13.40 -0.85 1.75
N LEU A 276 14.44 -1.65 1.48
CA LEU A 276 14.87 -2.76 2.35
C LEU A 276 15.38 -2.28 3.72
N ARG A 277 15.67 -0.98 3.88
CA ARG A 277 16.04 -0.39 5.18
C ARG A 277 14.84 -0.14 6.09
N LEU A 278 13.63 -0.22 5.57
CA LEU A 278 12.40 -0.07 6.36
C LEU A 278 12.17 -1.31 7.22
N ASP A 279 11.61 -1.12 8.41
CA ASP A 279 11.16 -2.26 9.21
C ASP A 279 9.99 -2.99 8.52
N LYS A 280 9.89 -4.30 8.77
CA LYS A 280 8.86 -5.16 8.16
C LYS A 280 7.44 -4.64 8.42
N GLY A 281 7.19 -4.04 9.60
CA GLY A 281 5.89 -3.44 9.94
C GLY A 281 5.56 -2.24 9.07
N ARG A 282 6.55 -1.37 8.80
CA ARG A 282 6.38 -0.22 7.91
C ARG A 282 6.12 -0.65 6.47
N ILE A 283 6.82 -1.67 5.99
CA ILE A 283 6.59 -2.25 4.65
C ILE A 283 5.16 -2.81 4.57
N LEU A 284 4.76 -3.63 5.54
CA LEU A 284 3.40 -4.20 5.60
C LEU A 284 2.33 -3.10 5.59
N MET A 285 2.53 -2.03 6.35
CA MET A 285 1.59 -0.91 6.40
C MET A 285 1.44 -0.22 5.04
N GLU A 286 2.53 0.09 4.34
CA GLU A 286 2.46 0.73 3.01
C GLU A 286 1.88 -0.23 1.96
N MET A 287 2.21 -1.52 2.01
CA MET A 287 1.61 -2.54 1.14
C MET A 287 0.11 -2.69 1.40
N ASN A 288 -0.32 -2.68 2.66
CA ASN A 288 -1.73 -2.73 3.01
C ASN A 288 -2.48 -1.51 2.47
N TYR A 289 -1.90 -0.31 2.57
CA TYR A 289 -2.53 0.88 1.97
C TYR A 289 -2.64 0.83 0.45
N MET A 290 -1.72 0.14 -0.23
CA MET A 290 -1.78 -0.05 -1.68
C MET A 290 -2.84 -1.06 -2.09
N LEU A 291 -2.93 -2.18 -1.36
CA LEU A 291 -3.71 -3.35 -1.78
C LEU A 291 -5.12 -3.43 -1.15
N ALA A 292 -5.39 -2.70 -0.07
CA ALA A 292 -6.64 -2.83 0.69
C ALA A 292 -7.58 -1.62 0.59
N TYR A 293 -7.26 -0.61 -0.23
CA TYR A 293 -7.99 0.68 -0.26
C TYR A 293 -8.48 1.07 -1.67
N GLY A 294 -8.68 0.08 -2.56
CA GLY A 294 -9.26 0.30 -3.89
C GLY A 294 -8.29 0.83 -4.95
N SER A 295 -7.01 0.46 -4.87
CA SER A 295 -6.00 0.80 -5.89
C SER A 295 -4.92 -0.28 -6.05
N ALA A 296 -5.25 -1.53 -5.74
CA ALA A 296 -4.34 -2.65 -5.69
C ALA A 296 -3.76 -3.00 -7.06
N GLU A 297 -4.60 -3.06 -8.10
CA GLU A 297 -4.18 -3.37 -9.47
C GLU A 297 -3.19 -2.33 -9.99
N ALA A 298 -3.55 -1.05 -9.87
CA ALA A 298 -2.71 0.06 -10.26
C ALA A 298 -1.40 0.11 -9.46
N SER A 299 -1.45 -0.26 -8.17
CA SER A 299 -0.27 -0.33 -7.31
C SER A 299 0.68 -1.43 -7.77
N LEU A 300 0.19 -2.64 -8.07
CA LEU A 300 1.02 -3.74 -8.59
C LEU A 300 1.71 -3.37 -9.90
N ARG A 301 1.00 -2.69 -10.82
CA ARG A 301 1.59 -2.18 -12.06
C ARG A 301 2.69 -1.17 -11.80
N LEU A 302 2.49 -0.22 -10.87
CA LEU A 302 3.52 0.77 -10.55
C LEU A 302 4.73 0.12 -9.87
N LEU A 303 4.52 -0.81 -8.94
CA LEU A 303 5.61 -1.56 -8.32
C LEU A 303 6.43 -2.32 -9.37
N TRP A 304 5.77 -2.95 -10.35
CA TRP A 304 6.44 -3.64 -11.45
C TRP A 304 7.21 -2.67 -12.36
N LYS A 305 6.58 -1.56 -12.74
CA LYS A 305 7.17 -0.53 -13.61
C LYS A 305 8.44 0.10 -13.04
N PHE A 306 8.57 0.15 -11.73
CA PHE A 306 9.68 0.77 -11.02
C PHE A 306 10.66 -0.22 -10.37
N GLY A 307 10.48 -1.53 -10.54
CA GLY A 307 11.38 -2.55 -9.98
C GLY A 307 11.25 -2.80 -8.48
N LEU A 308 10.15 -2.35 -7.88
CA LEU A 308 9.86 -2.60 -6.47
C LEU A 308 9.12 -3.92 -6.26
N LEU A 309 8.41 -4.43 -7.27
CA LEU A 309 7.70 -5.70 -7.14
C LEU A 309 8.68 -6.87 -6.90
N GLU A 310 9.84 -6.84 -7.54
CA GLU A 310 10.90 -7.86 -7.40
C GLU A 310 11.53 -7.88 -6.00
N ILE A 311 11.41 -6.77 -5.27
CA ILE A 311 11.92 -6.63 -3.91
C ILE A 311 10.84 -7.04 -2.90
N LEU A 312 9.62 -6.53 -3.09
CA LEU A 312 8.53 -6.64 -2.12
C LEU A 312 7.72 -7.92 -2.28
N LEU A 313 7.45 -8.36 -3.51
CA LEU A 313 6.65 -9.54 -3.82
C LEU A 313 7.36 -10.39 -4.90
N PRO A 314 8.54 -10.98 -4.60
CA PRO A 314 9.37 -11.65 -5.60
C PRO A 314 8.65 -12.79 -6.34
N ILE A 315 7.81 -13.55 -5.64
CA ILE A 315 7.01 -14.64 -6.22
C ILE A 315 6.05 -14.13 -7.32
N GLN A 316 5.42 -12.98 -7.11
CA GLN A 316 4.52 -12.37 -8.09
C GLN A 316 5.30 -11.69 -9.23
N ALA A 317 6.47 -11.12 -8.92
CA ALA A 317 7.35 -10.62 -9.96
C ALA A 317 7.82 -11.75 -10.90
N ALA A 318 8.21 -12.90 -10.36
CA ALA A 318 8.61 -14.08 -11.14
C ALA A 318 7.51 -14.54 -12.10
N TYR A 319 6.25 -14.51 -11.64
CA TYR A 319 5.08 -14.78 -12.49
C TYR A 319 4.95 -13.78 -13.65
N PHE A 320 5.13 -12.48 -13.40
CA PHE A 320 5.11 -11.49 -14.49
C PHE A 320 6.20 -11.77 -15.52
N VAL A 321 7.39 -12.14 -15.08
CA VAL A 321 8.47 -12.43 -16.02
C VAL A 321 8.21 -13.72 -16.80
N SER A 322 7.75 -14.80 -16.15
CA SER A 322 7.48 -16.08 -16.81
C SER A 322 6.37 -16.00 -17.86
N LYS A 323 5.43 -15.06 -17.71
CA LYS A 323 4.39 -14.74 -18.71
C LYS A 323 4.80 -13.67 -19.72
N GLY A 324 6.08 -13.25 -19.75
CA GLY A 324 6.59 -12.24 -20.66
C GLY A 324 5.99 -10.84 -20.44
N PHE A 325 5.49 -10.55 -19.24
CA PHE A 325 4.79 -9.32 -18.91
C PHE A 325 5.78 -8.16 -18.70
N ARG A 326 5.93 -7.30 -19.70
CA ARG A 326 6.91 -6.21 -19.69
C ARG A 326 6.55 -5.13 -18.66
N ARG A 327 7.53 -4.38 -18.15
CA ARG A 327 7.34 -3.31 -17.13
C ARG A 327 6.37 -2.18 -17.52
N ARG A 328 6.07 -2.01 -18.81
CA ARG A 328 5.13 -1.00 -19.33
C ARG A 328 3.92 -1.63 -20.00
N ASP A 329 3.70 -2.92 -19.80
CA ASP A 329 2.59 -3.63 -20.39
C ASP A 329 1.25 -3.09 -19.83
N THR A 330 0.28 -2.99 -20.73
CA THR A 330 -1.09 -2.52 -20.44
C THR A 330 -2.09 -3.67 -20.45
N ARG A 331 -1.70 -4.85 -20.96
CA ARG A 331 -2.51 -6.06 -20.91
C ARG A 331 -2.86 -6.43 -19.47
N SER A 332 -3.96 -7.16 -19.30
CA SER A 332 -4.30 -7.79 -18.03
C SER A 332 -3.79 -9.24 -17.98
N ASN A 333 -3.82 -9.82 -16.79
CA ASN A 333 -3.61 -11.23 -16.50
C ASN A 333 -4.49 -11.61 -15.31
N MET A 334 -4.53 -12.88 -14.89
CA MET A 334 -5.41 -13.30 -13.80
C MET A 334 -5.12 -12.55 -12.50
N LEU A 335 -3.84 -12.39 -12.12
CA LEU A 335 -3.45 -11.66 -10.91
C LEU A 335 -4.01 -10.23 -10.90
N LEU A 336 -3.77 -9.47 -11.98
CA LEU A 336 -4.24 -8.09 -12.09
C LEU A 336 -5.76 -8.02 -12.16
N SER A 337 -6.43 -9.01 -12.75
CA SER A 337 -7.89 -9.08 -12.84
C SER A 337 -8.53 -9.37 -11.47
N LEU A 338 -7.94 -10.25 -10.66
CA LEU A 338 -8.35 -10.49 -9.27
C LEU A 338 -8.28 -9.20 -8.44
N PHE A 339 -7.18 -8.45 -8.57
CA PHE A 339 -7.02 -7.18 -7.87
C PHE A 339 -7.88 -6.06 -8.44
N SER A 340 -8.19 -6.07 -9.74
CA SER A 340 -9.18 -5.16 -10.33
C SER A 340 -10.57 -5.43 -9.78
N SER A 341 -10.94 -6.71 -9.63
CA SER A 341 -12.19 -7.13 -8.99
C SER A 341 -12.26 -6.71 -7.53
N LEU A 342 -11.18 -6.84 -6.78
CA LEU A 342 -11.06 -6.30 -5.41
C LEU A 342 -11.27 -4.77 -5.41
N ASP A 343 -10.61 -4.05 -6.31
CA ASP A 343 -10.65 -2.58 -6.34
C ASP A 343 -12.04 -2.03 -6.63
N ARG A 344 -12.88 -2.72 -7.42
CA ARG A 344 -14.29 -2.34 -7.67
C ARG A 344 -15.15 -2.35 -6.40
N LEU A 345 -14.77 -3.15 -5.39
CA LEU A 345 -15.55 -3.35 -4.17
C LEU A 345 -15.06 -2.50 -2.99
N LEU A 346 -13.86 -1.92 -3.09
CA LEU A 346 -13.23 -1.18 -2.00
C LEU A 346 -13.16 0.32 -2.30
N ALA A 347 -12.98 1.11 -1.23
CA ALA A 347 -12.73 2.55 -1.32
C ALA A 347 -11.89 3.00 -0.11
N PRO A 348 -11.33 4.23 -0.11
CA PRO A 348 -10.51 4.70 1.00
C PRO A 348 -11.18 4.67 2.38
N ASP A 349 -12.49 4.89 2.41
CA ASP A 349 -13.39 4.85 3.57
C ASP A 349 -13.98 3.45 3.83
N ARG A 350 -13.73 2.50 2.93
CA ARG A 350 -14.24 1.12 2.95
C ARG A 350 -13.11 0.14 2.63
N PRO A 351 -12.06 0.06 3.48
CA PRO A 351 -10.93 -0.81 3.23
C PRO A 351 -11.22 -2.27 3.60
N CYS A 352 -10.32 -3.18 3.22
CA CYS A 352 -10.32 -4.56 3.71
C CYS A 352 -9.16 -4.86 4.68
N ASP A 353 -9.30 -5.94 5.45
CA ASP A 353 -8.19 -6.49 6.23
C ASP A 353 -7.12 -7.10 5.30
N SER A 354 -5.86 -7.02 5.74
CA SER A 354 -4.71 -7.53 4.99
C SER A 354 -4.79 -9.01 4.60
N ARG A 355 -5.52 -9.82 5.38
CA ARG A 355 -5.68 -11.24 5.13
C ARG A 355 -6.32 -11.54 3.79
N LEU A 356 -7.21 -10.66 3.31
CA LEU A 356 -7.91 -10.85 2.04
C LEU A 356 -6.92 -10.80 0.87
N TRP A 357 -6.13 -9.73 0.74
CA TRP A 357 -5.20 -9.61 -0.37
C TRP A 357 -4.03 -10.61 -0.29
N ILE A 358 -3.57 -10.98 0.92
CA ILE A 358 -2.57 -12.06 1.07
C ILE A 358 -3.16 -13.39 0.62
N GLY A 359 -4.42 -13.67 0.97
CA GLY A 359 -5.15 -14.85 0.50
C GLY A 359 -5.28 -14.90 -1.01
N ILE A 360 -5.58 -13.77 -1.66
CA ILE A 360 -5.66 -13.65 -3.14
C ILE A 360 -4.30 -13.95 -3.79
N LEU A 361 -3.20 -13.41 -3.24
CA LEU A 361 -1.85 -13.68 -3.74
C LEU A 361 -1.49 -15.17 -3.67
N ALA A 362 -1.80 -15.82 -2.54
CA ALA A 362 -1.54 -17.24 -2.35
C ALA A 362 -2.44 -18.12 -3.23
N PHE A 363 -3.70 -17.75 -3.38
CA PHE A 363 -4.63 -18.42 -4.28
C PHE A 363 -4.16 -18.37 -5.72
N HIS A 364 -3.80 -17.18 -6.21
CA HIS A 364 -3.23 -17.03 -7.55
C HIS A 364 -1.95 -17.87 -7.71
N LYS A 365 -1.04 -17.87 -6.72
CA LYS A 365 0.17 -18.69 -6.78
C LYS A 365 -0.13 -20.19 -6.83
N ALA A 366 -1.15 -20.66 -6.12
CA ALA A 366 -1.57 -22.06 -6.18
C ALA A 366 -2.03 -22.47 -7.58
N LEU A 367 -2.79 -21.61 -8.27
CA LEU A 367 -3.22 -21.85 -9.65
C LEU A 367 -2.08 -21.72 -10.67
N VAL A 368 -1.11 -20.84 -10.42
CA VAL A 368 0.10 -20.76 -11.26
C VAL A 368 0.93 -22.05 -11.16
N ASP A 369 1.06 -22.62 -9.97
CA ASP A 369 1.80 -23.88 -9.77
C ASP A 369 1.05 -25.08 -10.34
N HIS A 370 -0.27 -25.11 -10.17
CA HIS A 370 -1.13 -26.19 -10.63
C HIS A 370 -2.43 -25.59 -11.17
N PRO A 371 -2.51 -25.32 -12.49
CA PRO A 371 -3.72 -24.83 -13.13
C PRO A 371 -4.90 -25.74 -12.83
N ARG A 372 -6.10 -25.17 -12.66
CA ARG A 372 -7.30 -25.91 -12.28
C ARG A 372 -8.45 -25.69 -13.25
N ASP A 373 -9.35 -26.66 -13.29
CA ASP A 373 -10.62 -26.50 -13.97
C ASP A 373 -11.43 -25.33 -13.34
N PRO A 374 -12.04 -24.44 -14.15
CA PRO A 374 -12.89 -23.36 -13.66
C PRO A 374 -13.97 -23.82 -12.67
N LEU A 375 -14.52 -25.03 -12.86
CA LEU A 375 -15.52 -25.63 -11.97
C LEU A 375 -14.97 -25.94 -10.58
N VAL A 376 -13.71 -26.38 -10.48
CA VAL A 376 -13.01 -26.58 -9.20
C VAL A 376 -12.85 -25.24 -8.49
N VAL A 377 -12.49 -24.19 -9.23
CA VAL A 377 -12.33 -22.84 -8.68
C VAL A 377 -13.67 -22.26 -8.19
N ALA A 378 -14.75 -22.48 -8.94
CA ALA A 378 -16.10 -22.10 -8.55
C ALA A 378 -16.53 -22.83 -7.27
N ALA A 379 -16.43 -24.16 -7.25
CA ALA A 379 -16.79 -24.98 -6.09
C ALA A 379 -15.97 -24.62 -4.86
N PHE A 380 -14.67 -24.36 -5.01
CA PHE A 380 -13.81 -23.88 -3.93
C PHE A 380 -14.28 -22.54 -3.36
N SER A 381 -14.61 -21.58 -4.23
CA SER A 381 -15.10 -20.26 -3.83
C SER A 381 -16.43 -20.35 -3.10
N ILE A 382 -17.38 -21.15 -3.61
CA ILE A 382 -18.68 -21.37 -2.99
C ILE A 382 -18.51 -22.09 -1.64
N ALA A 383 -17.62 -23.08 -1.55
CA ALA A 383 -17.34 -23.80 -0.30
C ALA A 383 -16.77 -22.86 0.79
N LEU A 384 -15.92 -21.91 0.42
CA LEU A 384 -15.45 -20.88 1.35
C LEU A 384 -16.58 -19.98 1.84
N HIS A 385 -17.45 -19.54 0.93
CA HIS A 385 -18.60 -18.71 1.28
C HIS A 385 -19.62 -19.46 2.16
N SER A 386 -19.85 -20.75 1.90
CA SER A 386 -20.83 -21.60 2.60
C SER A 386 -20.30 -22.24 3.89
N GLY A 387 -19.10 -21.87 4.34
CA GLY A 387 -18.54 -22.35 5.60
C GLY A 387 -18.05 -23.81 5.56
N GLY A 388 -17.62 -24.28 4.39
CA GLY A 388 -17.04 -25.61 4.18
C GLY A 388 -18.03 -26.68 3.73
N SER A 389 -19.23 -26.31 3.27
CA SER A 389 -20.24 -27.25 2.74
C SER A 389 -19.87 -27.67 1.32
N LEU A 390 -19.02 -28.70 1.18
CA LEU A 390 -18.46 -29.12 -0.11
C LEU A 390 -19.50 -29.71 -1.07
N THR A 391 -20.38 -30.59 -0.59
CA THR A 391 -21.42 -31.22 -1.43
C THR A 391 -22.38 -30.17 -2.01
N GLU A 392 -22.81 -29.22 -1.17
CA GLU A 392 -23.65 -28.10 -1.60
C GLU A 392 -22.91 -27.19 -2.57
N ALA A 393 -21.64 -26.88 -2.30
CA ALA A 393 -20.82 -26.06 -3.17
C ALA A 393 -20.62 -26.67 -4.56
N VAL A 394 -20.39 -27.98 -4.63
CA VAL A 394 -20.27 -28.72 -5.90
C VAL A 394 -21.58 -28.72 -6.68
N ASN A 395 -22.71 -28.94 -6.00
CA ASN A 395 -24.02 -28.92 -6.66
C ASN A 395 -24.33 -27.53 -7.25
N ILE A 396 -24.03 -26.46 -6.51
CA ILE A 396 -24.20 -25.08 -6.98
C ILE A 396 -23.21 -24.80 -8.12
N ALA A 397 -21.95 -25.24 -8.02
CA ALA A 397 -20.96 -25.02 -9.06
C ALA A 397 -21.38 -25.66 -10.39
N ARG A 398 -21.94 -26.88 -10.35
CA ARG A 398 -22.46 -27.56 -11.55
C ARG A 398 -23.68 -26.89 -12.16
N SER A 399 -24.43 -26.09 -11.40
CA SER A 399 -25.58 -25.34 -11.95
C SER A 399 -25.19 -24.00 -12.57
N ILE A 400 -23.89 -23.65 -12.59
CA ILE A 400 -23.40 -22.43 -13.26
C ILE A 400 -23.46 -22.63 -14.77
N SER A 401 -24.30 -21.85 -15.43
CA SER A 401 -24.42 -21.78 -16.89
C SER A 401 -23.62 -20.63 -17.52
N GLN A 402 -23.02 -19.77 -16.69
CA GLN A 402 -22.27 -18.61 -17.13
C GLN A 402 -20.92 -19.02 -17.75
N PRO A 403 -20.51 -18.40 -18.87
CA PRO A 403 -19.19 -18.67 -19.45
C PRO A 403 -18.09 -18.18 -18.50
N HIS A 404 -16.98 -18.92 -18.49
CA HIS A 404 -15.77 -18.53 -17.76
C HIS A 404 -14.80 -17.77 -18.68
N GLU A 405 -13.85 -17.06 -18.07
CA GLU A 405 -12.76 -16.37 -18.77
C GLU A 405 -11.73 -17.37 -19.32
N MET A 406 -11.69 -17.51 -20.64
CA MET A 406 -10.75 -18.40 -21.33
C MET A 406 -9.34 -17.79 -21.52
N SER A 407 -9.15 -16.52 -21.15
CA SER A 407 -7.90 -15.80 -21.38
C SER A 407 -6.81 -16.08 -20.34
N PHE A 408 -7.14 -16.80 -19.26
CA PHE A 408 -6.24 -17.06 -18.14
C PHE A 408 -5.53 -18.41 -18.30
N ASN A 409 -4.19 -18.40 -18.25
CA ASN A 409 -3.37 -19.61 -18.35
C ASN A 409 -3.41 -20.46 -17.07
N GLU A 410 -3.93 -19.89 -16.00
CA GLU A 410 -4.09 -20.49 -14.68
C GLU A 410 -5.35 -21.37 -14.60
N LEU A 411 -6.21 -21.29 -15.62
CA LEU A 411 -7.41 -22.10 -15.77
C LEU A 411 -7.18 -23.14 -16.89
N LEU A 412 -7.59 -24.37 -16.63
CA LEU A 412 -7.61 -25.43 -17.64
C LEU A 412 -8.82 -25.26 -18.56
N GLU A 413 -8.72 -25.81 -19.77
CA GLU A 413 -9.91 -26.07 -20.58
C GLU A 413 -10.88 -26.96 -19.77
N PRO A 414 -12.19 -26.65 -19.74
CA PRO A 414 -13.15 -27.43 -18.97
C PRO A 414 -13.08 -28.92 -19.29
N GLY A 415 -12.70 -29.72 -18.30
CA GLY A 415 -12.65 -31.16 -18.40
C GLY A 415 -13.96 -31.82 -17.97
N SER A 416 -14.18 -33.07 -18.37
CA SER A 416 -15.28 -33.88 -17.86
C SER A 416 -14.92 -34.45 -16.49
N ILE A 417 -14.98 -33.61 -15.44
CA ILE A 417 -14.96 -34.14 -14.07
C ILE A 417 -16.29 -34.85 -13.84
N ASP A 418 -16.30 -36.17 -14.04
CA ASP A 418 -17.53 -36.96 -14.16
C ASP A 418 -18.23 -37.22 -12.83
N SER A 419 -17.49 -37.23 -11.71
CA SER A 419 -18.03 -37.52 -10.38
C SER A 419 -17.95 -36.31 -9.43
N ASN A 420 -18.96 -36.18 -8.56
CA ASN A 420 -18.94 -35.21 -7.47
C ASN A 420 -17.81 -35.47 -6.46
N ASP A 421 -17.47 -36.73 -6.22
CA ASP A 421 -16.40 -37.08 -5.27
C ASP A 421 -15.02 -36.70 -5.82
N ALA A 422 -14.82 -36.87 -7.13
CA ALA A 422 -13.60 -36.42 -7.80
C ALA A 422 -13.46 -34.89 -7.72
N LEU A 423 -14.54 -34.15 -7.97
CA LEU A 423 -14.56 -32.69 -7.85
C LEU A 423 -14.30 -32.22 -6.40
N ILE A 424 -14.87 -32.92 -5.41
CA ILE A 424 -14.60 -32.66 -3.99
C ILE A 424 -13.10 -32.87 -3.69
N GLY A 425 -12.49 -33.94 -4.20
CA GLY A 425 -11.07 -34.22 -4.07
C GLY A 425 -10.20 -33.07 -4.61
N GLU A 426 -10.49 -32.61 -5.83
CA GLU A 426 -9.81 -31.48 -6.46
C GLU A 426 -9.96 -30.17 -5.65
N VAL A 427 -11.15 -29.90 -5.11
CA VAL A 427 -11.39 -28.71 -4.25
C VAL A 427 -10.57 -28.78 -2.96
N MET A 428 -10.48 -29.96 -2.34
CA MET A 428 -9.63 -30.16 -1.16
C MET A 428 -8.14 -30.01 -1.48
N ASP A 429 -7.70 -30.52 -2.62
CA ASP A 429 -6.31 -30.42 -3.08
C ASP A 429 -5.93 -28.97 -3.43
N LEU A 430 -6.85 -28.21 -4.04
CA LEU A 430 -6.68 -26.76 -4.22
C LEU A 430 -6.52 -26.07 -2.86
N ALA A 431 -7.33 -26.42 -1.85
CA ALA A 431 -7.16 -25.85 -0.49
C ALA A 431 -5.79 -26.15 0.12
N VAL A 432 -5.23 -27.34 -0.12
CA VAL A 432 -3.87 -27.70 0.28
C VAL A 432 -2.84 -26.87 -0.49
N SER A 433 -3.01 -26.73 -1.80
CA SER A 433 -2.14 -25.94 -2.67
C SER A 433 -2.07 -24.47 -2.24
N VAL A 434 -3.21 -23.86 -1.87
CA VAL A 434 -3.26 -22.49 -1.34
C VAL A 434 -2.49 -22.38 -0.02
N LYS A 435 -2.67 -23.33 0.91
CA LYS A 435 -1.91 -23.34 2.17
C LYS A 435 -0.41 -23.47 1.94
N THR A 436 0.01 -24.35 1.02
CA THR A 436 1.41 -24.50 0.62
C THR A 436 1.95 -23.21 0.01
N ALA A 437 1.18 -22.51 -0.83
CA ALA A 437 1.56 -21.22 -1.39
C ALA A 437 1.73 -20.14 -0.30
N ILE A 438 0.84 -20.11 0.71
CA ILE A 438 1.00 -19.22 1.88
C ILE A 438 2.33 -19.50 2.57
N CYS A 439 2.65 -20.77 2.87
CA CYS A 439 3.92 -21.13 3.51
C CYS A 439 5.13 -20.65 2.70
N LYS A 440 5.16 -20.91 1.38
CA LYS A 440 6.23 -20.47 0.47
C LYS A 440 6.38 -18.95 0.45
N MET A 441 5.28 -18.20 0.47
CA MET A 441 5.31 -16.73 0.50
C MET A 441 5.80 -16.14 1.83
N THR A 442 5.84 -16.95 2.88
CA THR A 442 6.28 -16.51 4.23
C THR A 442 7.57 -17.17 4.68
N ASP A 443 8.30 -17.77 3.75
CA ASP A 443 9.57 -18.45 3.98
C ASP A 443 10.68 -17.77 3.18
N GLU A 444 11.74 -17.34 3.88
CA GLU A 444 12.83 -16.55 3.29
C GLU A 444 13.59 -17.35 2.21
N HIS A 445 13.69 -18.67 2.35
CA HIS A 445 14.32 -19.52 1.35
C HIS A 445 13.53 -19.49 0.04
N PHE A 446 12.22 -19.81 0.07
CA PHE A 446 11.41 -19.81 -1.14
C PHE A 446 11.28 -18.43 -1.79
N VAL A 447 11.21 -17.37 -0.98
CA VAL A 447 11.19 -15.98 -1.48
C VAL A 447 12.51 -15.63 -2.18
N SER A 448 13.66 -15.98 -1.59
CA SER A 448 14.98 -15.74 -2.20
C SER A 448 15.17 -16.47 -3.53
N GLN A 449 14.57 -17.66 -3.68
CA GLN A 449 14.66 -18.47 -4.89
C GLN A 449 13.73 -18.00 -6.00
N ALA A 450 12.70 -17.21 -5.70
CA ALA A 450 11.66 -16.84 -6.67
C ALA A 450 12.22 -16.13 -7.92
N MET A 451 13.28 -15.34 -7.76
CA MET A 451 13.89 -14.57 -8.85
C MET A 451 15.22 -15.16 -9.35
N ILE A 452 15.56 -16.40 -8.99
CA ILE A 452 16.88 -16.98 -9.33
C ILE A 452 17.12 -17.12 -10.84
N GLU A 453 16.07 -17.35 -11.62
CA GLU A 453 16.12 -17.44 -13.09
C GLU A 453 16.29 -16.07 -13.76
N TYR A 454 16.29 -14.98 -12.99
CA TYR A 454 16.33 -13.60 -13.47
C TYR A 454 17.47 -12.82 -12.81
N PRO A 455 18.74 -13.07 -13.21
CA PRO A 455 19.92 -12.52 -12.52
C PRO A 455 20.04 -10.99 -12.56
N GLN A 456 19.28 -10.33 -13.45
CA GLN A 456 19.21 -8.86 -13.52
C GLN A 456 18.33 -8.25 -12.43
N ALA A 457 17.49 -9.06 -11.76
CA ALA A 457 16.64 -8.62 -10.68
C ALA A 457 17.45 -8.49 -9.38
N PRO A 458 17.11 -7.51 -8.51
CA PRO A 458 17.74 -7.43 -7.19
C PRO A 458 17.41 -8.69 -6.39
N HIS A 459 18.41 -9.25 -5.70
CA HIS A 459 18.17 -10.31 -4.73
C HIS A 459 17.32 -9.76 -3.57
N SER A 460 16.26 -10.49 -3.20
CA SER A 460 15.42 -10.19 -2.05
C SER A 460 14.94 -11.48 -1.40
N ASP A 461 15.21 -11.62 -0.11
CA ASP A 461 14.67 -12.63 0.79
C ASP A 461 13.57 -12.03 1.71
N LEU A 462 13.06 -10.85 1.36
CA LEU A 462 12.18 -10.07 2.21
C LEU A 462 10.84 -10.78 2.47
N VAL A 463 10.69 -11.33 3.67
CA VAL A 463 9.40 -11.75 4.22
C VAL A 463 8.92 -10.73 5.25
N PHE A 464 7.86 -10.00 4.93
CA PHE A 464 7.24 -9.01 5.83
C PHE A 464 5.88 -9.46 6.40
N ILE A 465 5.36 -10.61 5.98
CA ILE A 465 4.17 -11.25 6.55
C ILE A 465 4.61 -12.00 7.82
N SER A 466 4.05 -11.62 8.98
CA SER A 466 4.44 -12.25 10.25
C SER A 466 3.82 -13.64 10.40
N PRO A 467 4.43 -14.57 11.15
CA PRO A 467 3.85 -15.90 11.40
C PRO A 467 2.43 -15.85 11.98
N ALA A 468 2.16 -14.89 12.87
CA ALA A 468 0.82 -14.68 13.42
C ALA A 468 -0.19 -14.26 12.35
N LEU A 469 0.22 -13.42 11.38
CA LEU A 469 -0.63 -13.06 10.25
C LEU A 469 -0.83 -14.26 9.31
N THR A 470 0.23 -15.02 9.04
CA THR A 470 0.19 -16.26 8.25
C THR A 470 -0.89 -17.22 8.75
N LEU A 471 -0.91 -17.51 10.06
CA LEU A 471 -1.92 -18.38 10.68
C LEU A 471 -3.34 -17.85 10.47
N LYS A 472 -3.55 -16.53 10.60
CA LYS A 472 -4.86 -15.93 10.36
C LYS A 472 -5.29 -15.96 8.89
N VAL A 473 -4.35 -15.93 7.94
CA VAL A 473 -4.65 -16.11 6.50
C VAL A 473 -5.02 -17.56 6.23
N VAL A 474 -4.26 -18.53 6.78
CA VAL A 474 -4.56 -19.96 6.65
C VAL A 474 -5.97 -20.29 7.15
N ALA A 475 -6.41 -19.65 8.25
CA ALA A 475 -7.75 -19.81 8.81
C ALA A 475 -8.89 -19.44 7.83
N ILE A 476 -8.64 -18.64 6.79
CA ILE A 476 -9.62 -18.40 5.72
C ILE A 476 -9.98 -19.73 5.04
N PHE A 477 -8.98 -20.58 4.77
CA PHE A 477 -9.08 -21.77 3.93
C PHE A 477 -9.25 -23.09 4.71
N GLU A 478 -9.09 -23.08 6.03
CA GLU A 478 -9.16 -24.31 6.85
C GLU A 478 -10.48 -25.06 6.78
N ARG A 479 -11.61 -24.36 6.64
CA ARG A 479 -12.94 -24.97 6.64
C ARG A 479 -13.22 -25.84 5.41
N VAL A 480 -12.52 -25.61 4.30
CA VAL A 480 -12.65 -26.45 3.11
C VAL A 480 -12.26 -27.90 3.41
N ARG A 481 -11.35 -28.15 4.37
CA ARG A 481 -10.98 -29.51 4.81
C ARG A 481 -11.67 -29.98 6.09
N GLY A 482 -12.11 -29.06 6.95
CA GLY A 482 -12.64 -29.37 8.28
C GLY A 482 -14.11 -29.78 8.33
N GLY A 483 -14.81 -29.78 7.18
CA GLY A 483 -16.26 -30.00 7.10
C GLY A 483 -17.09 -28.77 7.50
N LYS A 484 -18.41 -28.89 7.34
CA LYS A 484 -19.37 -27.80 7.60
C LYS A 484 -19.27 -27.31 9.04
N GLU A 485 -19.06 -26.00 9.21
CA GLU A 485 -19.02 -25.36 10.52
C GLU A 485 -20.40 -25.41 11.20
N ARG A 486 -20.46 -25.96 12.43
CA ARG A 486 -21.72 -26.08 13.18
C ARG A 486 -22.30 -24.69 13.45
N GLY A 487 -23.55 -24.47 13.05
CA GLY A 487 -24.23 -23.19 13.21
C GLY A 487 -23.80 -22.09 12.24
N PHE A 488 -22.96 -22.40 11.24
CA PHE A 488 -22.61 -21.43 10.20
C PHE A 488 -23.81 -21.19 9.29
N VAL A 489 -24.23 -19.92 9.23
CA VAL A 489 -25.24 -19.45 8.29
C VAL A 489 -24.50 -18.64 7.22
N PRO A 490 -24.50 -19.09 5.95
CA PRO A 490 -23.95 -18.30 4.87
C PRO A 490 -24.63 -16.93 4.83
N LYS A 491 -23.83 -15.88 4.60
CA LYS A 491 -24.36 -14.54 4.46
C LYS A 491 -25.33 -14.50 3.28
N ARG A 492 -26.58 -14.10 3.53
CA ARG A 492 -27.59 -13.97 2.47
C ARG A 492 -27.50 -12.59 1.83
N GLY A 493 -27.36 -12.56 0.51
CA GLY A 493 -27.34 -11.34 -0.30
C GLY A 493 -25.97 -10.68 -0.45
N SER A 494 -25.91 -9.72 -1.36
CA SER A 494 -24.68 -9.13 -1.90
C SER A 494 -24.12 -7.93 -1.12
N LYS A 495 -24.75 -7.56 0.00
CA LYS A 495 -24.37 -6.38 0.81
C LYS A 495 -23.13 -6.67 1.63
N ILE A 496 -22.06 -5.91 1.42
CA ILE A 496 -20.79 -6.05 2.15
C ILE A 496 -20.87 -5.34 3.51
N ASP A 497 -20.42 -6.02 4.57
CA ASP A 497 -20.21 -5.42 5.89
C ASP A 497 -18.76 -4.92 5.97
N TYR A 498 -18.56 -3.65 5.64
CA TYR A 498 -17.22 -3.07 5.57
C TYR A 498 -16.54 -2.93 6.94
N GLU A 499 -17.31 -2.84 8.03
CA GLU A 499 -16.74 -2.81 9.38
C GLU A 499 -16.18 -4.19 9.74
N ALA A 500 -16.99 -5.23 9.54
CA ALA A 500 -16.55 -6.61 9.73
C ALA A 500 -15.38 -6.97 8.81
N LEU A 501 -15.38 -6.49 7.56
CA LEU A 501 -14.30 -6.71 6.59
C LEU A 501 -12.99 -6.02 7.01
N ALA A 502 -13.06 -4.78 7.51
CA ALA A 502 -11.88 -4.03 7.98
C ALA A 502 -11.28 -4.65 9.24
N LEU A 503 -12.11 -5.22 10.13
CA LEU A 503 -11.69 -6.03 11.29
C LEU A 503 -11.28 -7.46 10.89
N GLY A 504 -11.48 -7.81 9.61
CA GLY A 504 -11.34 -9.13 8.99
C GLY A 504 -12.02 -10.25 9.78
N ARG A 505 -13.30 -10.07 10.11
CA ARG A 505 -14.15 -11.18 10.55
C ARG A 505 -14.16 -12.24 9.45
N LEU A 506 -13.88 -13.49 9.81
CA LEU A 506 -13.63 -14.58 8.85
C LEU A 506 -14.78 -14.77 7.85
N ASN A 507 -16.03 -14.68 8.31
CA ASN A 507 -17.21 -14.84 7.46
C ASN A 507 -17.23 -13.81 6.33
N GLU A 508 -16.92 -12.55 6.66
CA GLU A 508 -16.92 -11.46 5.68
C GLU A 508 -15.72 -11.54 4.75
N VAL A 509 -14.54 -11.89 5.27
CA VAL A 509 -13.34 -12.10 4.45
C VAL A 509 -13.54 -13.25 3.45
N ARG A 510 -14.14 -14.36 3.88
CA ARG A 510 -14.46 -15.50 3.00
C ARG A 510 -15.49 -15.14 1.94
N HIS A 511 -16.56 -14.43 2.33
CA HIS A 511 -17.56 -13.95 1.39
C HIS A 511 -16.94 -13.03 0.33
N MET A 512 -16.14 -12.05 0.75
CA MET A 512 -15.42 -11.15 -0.15
C MET A 512 -14.45 -11.88 -1.07
N PHE A 513 -13.66 -12.80 -0.52
CA PHE A 513 -12.74 -13.63 -1.30
C PHE A 513 -13.48 -14.43 -2.38
N ALA A 514 -14.54 -15.14 -1.98
CA ALA A 514 -15.33 -15.97 -2.89
C ALA A 514 -15.93 -15.13 -4.03
N ARG A 515 -16.49 -13.96 -3.71
CA ARG A 515 -17.04 -13.03 -4.70
C ARG A 515 -15.97 -12.54 -5.68
N ILE A 516 -14.80 -12.14 -5.19
CA ILE A 516 -13.70 -11.66 -6.05
C ILE A 516 -13.23 -12.74 -7.01
N VAL A 517 -13.02 -13.96 -6.52
CA VAL A 517 -12.58 -15.08 -7.35
C VAL A 517 -13.66 -15.42 -8.37
N PHE A 518 -14.92 -15.53 -7.93
CA PHE A 518 -16.05 -15.84 -8.81
C PHE A 518 -16.22 -14.79 -9.90
N ASP A 519 -16.32 -13.50 -9.56
CA ASP A 519 -16.48 -12.40 -10.52
C ASP A 519 -15.28 -12.26 -11.47
N THR A 520 -14.11 -12.82 -11.11
CA THR A 520 -12.93 -12.82 -11.99
C THR A 520 -12.95 -13.99 -12.96
N VAL A 521 -13.36 -15.18 -12.51
CA VAL A 521 -13.42 -16.39 -13.36
C VAL A 521 -14.69 -16.41 -14.22
N TYR A 522 -15.81 -15.95 -13.67
CA TYR A 522 -17.13 -15.87 -14.28
C TYR A 522 -17.62 -14.41 -14.24
N PRO A 523 -17.11 -13.54 -15.12
CA PRO A 523 -17.42 -12.12 -15.08
C PRO A 523 -18.88 -11.86 -15.45
N PRO A 524 -19.59 -11.02 -14.67
CA PRO A 524 -21.01 -10.77 -14.90
C PRO A 524 -21.25 -10.21 -16.30
N GLN A 525 -22.30 -10.71 -16.97
CA GLN A 525 -22.76 -10.20 -18.26
C GLN A 525 -23.10 -8.71 -18.12
N PRO A 526 -22.72 -7.84 -19.08
CA PRO A 526 -22.87 -6.38 -18.97
C PRO A 526 -24.31 -5.88 -18.75
N ASN A 527 -25.34 -6.72 -18.94
CA ASN A 527 -26.75 -6.37 -18.76
C ASN A 527 -27.42 -6.93 -17.49
N ASN A 528 -26.74 -7.73 -16.65
CA ASN A 528 -27.32 -8.27 -15.42
C ASN A 528 -26.52 -7.78 -14.19
N ALA A 529 -26.67 -6.49 -13.88
CA ALA A 529 -26.24 -5.96 -12.59
C ALA A 529 -27.28 -6.31 -11.50
N THR A 530 -27.36 -7.58 -11.11
CA THR A 530 -27.97 -8.01 -9.84
C THR A 530 -27.19 -9.21 -9.28
N PRO A 531 -26.60 -9.13 -8.06
CA PRO A 531 -25.55 -10.05 -7.63
C PRO A 531 -26.09 -11.16 -6.70
N LEU A 532 -25.45 -12.33 -6.73
CA LEU A 532 -25.50 -13.33 -5.65
C LEU A 532 -25.00 -12.75 -4.31
#